data_AF-A0A6V7L9I8-F1
#
_entry.id   AF-A0A6V7L9I8-F1
#
_cell.length_a   1.000
_cell.length_b   1.000
_cell.length_c   1.000
_cell.angle_alpha   90.00
_cell.angle_beta   90.00
_cell.angle_gamma   90.00
#
_symmetry.space_group_name_H-M   'P 1'
#
loop_
_entity.id
_entity.type
_entity.pdbx_description
1 polymer ?
#
loop_
_entity_poly.entity_id
_entity_poly.type
_entity_poly.pdbx_seq_one_letter_code
_entity_poly.pdbx_strand_id
1 'polypeptide(L)' 'LRVIGSAAIMLCHIAMGAIEAYHVDSIQPWDVAAAKVILEEAGGVILDIS' A
#
# COMPACT_ATOMS: atom_id res chain seq x y z
N LEU A 1 -10.50 7.03 8.55
CA LEU A 1 -9.10 7.09 8.06
C LEU A 1 -8.18 6.67 9.20
N ARG A 2 -7.66 5.44 9.20
CA ARG A 2 -6.63 4.99 10.15
C ARG A 2 -5.31 5.02 9.41
N VAL A 3 -4.34 5.81 9.86
CA VAL A 3 -3.02 5.89 9.23
C VAL A 3 -2.01 5.38 10.23
N ILE A 4 -1.48 4.21 9.95
CA ILE A 4 -0.24 3.76 10.58
C ILE A 4 0.86 4.50 9.83
N GLY A 5 1.80 5.15 10.52
CA GLY A 5 2.86 6.00 9.93
C GLY A 5 3.86 5.28 9.01
N SER A 6 3.48 4.13 8.44
CA SER A 6 4.22 3.33 7.47
C SER A 6 3.26 2.91 6.36
N ALA A 7 3.52 3.41 5.14
CA ALA A 7 2.75 3.04 3.96
C ALA A 7 2.86 1.54 3.62
N ALA A 8 4.00 0.91 3.88
CA ALA A 8 4.18 -0.52 3.71
C ALA A 8 3.15 -1.32 4.55
N ILE A 9 2.95 -0.94 5.81
CA ILE A 9 1.98 -1.60 6.70
C ILE A 9 0.55 -1.37 6.21
N MET A 10 0.25 -0.16 5.72
CA MET A 10 -1.06 0.17 5.16
C MET A 10 -1.38 -0.71 3.95
N LEU A 11 -0.43 -0.88 3.03
CA LEU A 11 -0.58 -1.75 1.86
C LEU A 11 -0.74 -3.24 2.26
N CYS A 12 -0.03 -3.72 3.28
CA CYS A 12 -0.25 -5.07 3.80
C CYS A 12 -1.67 -5.25 4.40
N HIS A 13 -2.26 -4.21 4.99
CA HIS A 13 -3.64 -4.27 5.46
C HIS A 13 -4.64 -4.35 4.31
N ILE A 14 -4.34 -3.71 3.17
CA ILE A 14 -5.16 -3.86 1.95
C ILE A 14 -5.04 -5.28 1.42
N ALA A 15 -3.83 -5.84 1.36
CA ALA A 15 -3.60 -7.21 0.94
C ALA A 15 -4.36 -8.24 1.81
N MET A 16 -4.52 -7.96 3.11
CA MET A 16 -5.33 -8.79 4.03
C MET A 16 -6.85 -8.55 3.91
N GLY A 17 -7.30 -7.58 3.11
CA GLY A 17 -8.72 -7.20 3.00
C GLY A 17 -9.26 -6.44 4.21
N ALA A 18 -8.39 -5.90 5.07
CA ALA A 18 -8.79 -5.13 6.24
C ALA A 18 -9.05 -3.65 5.92
N ILE A 19 -8.54 -3.17 4.78
CA ILE A 19 -8.68 -1.80 4.29
C ILE A 19 -8.92 -1.88 2.77
N GLU A 20 -9.84 -1.08 2.24
CA GLU A 20 -10.18 -1.11 0.82
C GLU A 20 -9.22 -0.26 -0.03
N ALA A 21 -8.76 0.88 0.49
CA ALA A 21 -7.87 1.80 -0.24
C ALA A 21 -6.98 2.64 0.69
N TYR A 22 -5.79 2.98 0.20
CA TYR A 22 -4.84 3.88 0.85
C TYR A 22 -4.22 4.82 -0.17
N HIS A 23 -4.07 6.09 0.19
CA HIS A 23 -3.44 7.12 -0.63
C HIS A 23 -2.46 7.93 0.23
N VAL A 24 -1.29 8.21 -0.31
CA VAL A 24 -0.25 9.01 0.36
C VAL A 24 0.56 9.79 -0.66
N ASP A 25 0.75 11.08 -0.39
CA ASP A 25 1.60 11.95 -1.18
C ASP A 25 3.06 11.85 -0.75
N SER A 26 4.00 12.12 -1.66
CA SER A 26 5.44 12.22 -1.37
C SER A 26 6.07 10.95 -0.76
N ILE A 27 5.71 9.78 -1.26
CA ILE A 27 6.35 8.52 -0.86
C ILE A 27 7.49 8.15 -1.81
N GLN A 28 8.54 7.55 -1.26
CA GLN A 28 9.65 7.06 -2.08
C GLN A 28 9.38 5.62 -2.56
N PRO A 29 9.81 5.25 -3.77
CA PRO A 29 9.51 3.92 -4.34
C PRO A 29 9.96 2.74 -3.47
N TRP A 30 11.05 2.91 -2.72
CA TRP A 30 11.57 1.87 -1.83
C TRP A 30 10.68 1.60 -0.61
N ASP A 31 9.88 2.58 -0.16
CA ASP A 31 8.97 2.43 0.98
C ASP A 31 7.77 1.53 0.65
N VAL A 32 7.46 1.35 -0.64
CA VAL A 32 6.33 0.54 -1.13
C VAL A 32 6.77 -0.70 -1.91
N ALA A 33 8.05 -0.83 -2.27
CA ALA A 33 8.55 -1.90 -3.14
C ALA A 33 8.22 -3.31 -2.62
N ALA A 34 8.47 -3.57 -1.34
CA ALA A 34 8.17 -4.87 -0.74
C ALA A 34 6.66 -5.13 -0.62
N ALA A 35 5.90 -4.11 -0.22
CA ALA A 35 4.46 -4.21 -0.06
C ALA A 35 3.73 -4.35 -1.40
N LYS A 36 4.30 -3.81 -2.50
CA LYS A 36 3.80 -3.99 -3.86
C LYS A 36 3.71 -5.46 -4.23
N VAL A 37 4.78 -6.23 -4.02
CA VAL A 37 4.80 -7.66 -4.34
C VAL A 37 3.71 -8.40 -3.55
N ILE A 38 3.60 -8.12 -2.26
CA ILE A 38 2.58 -8.74 -1.39
C ILE A 38 1.17 -8.41 -1.88
N LEU A 39 0.92 -7.14 -2.24
CA LEU A 39 -0.37 -6.68 -2.70
C LEU A 39 -0.74 -7.29 -4.06
N GLU A 40 0.22 -7.38 -4.98
CA GLU A 40 0.03 -7.99 -6.31
C GLU A 40 -0.33 -9.48 -6.18
N GLU A 41 0.34 -10.23 -5.30
CA GLU A 41 0.00 -11.65 -5.02
C GLU A 41 -1.37 -11.82 -4.36
N ALA A 42 -1.82 -10.82 -3.60
CA ALA A 42 -3.17 -10.76 -3.05
C ALA A 42 -4.24 -10.33 -4.08
N GLY A 43 -3.83 -10.00 -5.31
CA GLY A 43 -4.71 -9.52 -6.38
C GLY A 43 -5.06 -8.04 -6.32
N GLY A 44 -4.37 -7.26 -5.49
CA GLY A 44 -4.51 -5.81 -5.41
C GLY A 44 -3.62 -5.07 -6.40
N VAL A 45 -3.83 -3.75 -6.52
CA VAL A 45 -3.15 -2.90 -7.52
C VAL A 45 -2.63 -1.63 -6.86
N ILE A 46 -1.41 -1.21 -7.21
CA ILE A 46 -0.86 0.10 -6.85
C ILE A 46 -0.87 1.00 -8.08
N LEU A 47 -1.40 2.21 -7.94
CA LEU A 47 -1.43 3.22 -8.98
C LEU A 47 -0.61 4.43 -8.52
N ASP A 48 0.29 4.88 -9.38
CA ASP A 48 0.96 6.17 -9.25
C ASP A 48 0.10 7.22 -9.97
N ILE A 49 -0.15 8.34 -9.30
CA ILE A 49 -1.05 9.41 -9.75
C ILE A 49 -0.27 10.67 -10.19
N SER A 50 0.99 10.50 -10.57
CA SER A 50 1.89 11.52 -11.14
C SER A 50 1.20 12.58 -12.00
#